data_AF-A0A2M7SVM9-F1
#
_entry.id   AF-A0A2M7SVM9-F1
#
_cell.length_a   1.000
_cell.length_b   1.000
_cell.length_c   1.000
_cell.angle_alpha   90.00
_cell.angle_beta   90.00
_cell.angle_gamma   90.00
#
_symmetry.space_group_name_H-M   'P 1'
#
loop_
_entity.id
_entity.type
_entity.pdbx_description
1 polymer ?
#
loop_
_entity_poly.entity_id
_entity_poly.type
_entity_poly.pdbx_seq_one_letter_code
_entity_poly.pdbx_strand_id
1 'polypeptide(L)'
;MAPWQGQLIKIDDYHWEIPQSYKAGMRVPGLIYASGEILNSIKAEQTPEQVANVAFLPGIIKFSMAMPDIHWGYGFPIGGVAAMDIKEGVISPGGVGYDINCGVRLLRTNLTEAEVRPKINQLINELFRNIPSGLGSEGKIRASHKEMRELMIEGAKWAVRHGFGSQDDLEVTEEGGCLEGANPDKISDKAMKRGKPQAGTLGSGN
;
A
#
# COMPACT_ATOMS: atom_id res chain seq x y z
N MET A 1 1.54 -19.80 14.83
CA MET A 1 0.33 -20.25 14.10
C MET A 1 0.60 -21.64 13.56
N ALA A 2 -0.44 -22.46 13.38
CA ALA A 2 -0.26 -23.76 12.73
C ALA A 2 0.04 -23.54 11.24
N PRO A 3 0.95 -24.32 10.63
CA PRO A 3 1.25 -24.22 9.21
C PRO A 3 0.02 -24.59 8.38
N TRP A 4 -0.07 -24.04 7.17
CA TRP A 4 -1.14 -24.34 6.22
C TRP A 4 -1.27 -25.84 5.95
N GLN A 5 -2.48 -26.38 6.13
CA GLN A 5 -2.83 -27.78 5.87
C GLN A 5 -3.76 -27.96 4.66
N GLY A 6 -4.19 -26.87 4.02
CA GLY A 6 -5.10 -26.93 2.88
C GLY A 6 -4.41 -27.36 1.59
N GLN A 7 -5.22 -27.72 0.58
CA GLN A 7 -4.70 -28.06 -0.73
C GLN A 7 -4.25 -26.79 -1.47
N LEU A 8 -3.09 -26.86 -2.12
CA LEU A 8 -2.67 -25.93 -3.17
C LEU A 8 -2.46 -26.73 -4.45
N ILE A 9 -3.30 -26.48 -5.44
CA ILE A 9 -3.24 -27.15 -6.75
C ILE A 9 -2.27 -26.36 -7.63
N LYS A 10 -1.19 -27.02 -8.07
CA LYS A 10 -0.26 -26.41 -9.02
C LYS A 10 -0.97 -26.21 -10.36
N ILE A 11 -1.02 -24.98 -10.84
CA ILE A 11 -1.48 -24.65 -12.21
C ILE A 11 -0.27 -24.69 -13.15
N ASP A 12 0.78 -23.95 -12.80
CA ASP A 12 2.08 -23.93 -13.49
C ASP A 12 3.21 -23.66 -12.50
N ASP A 13 4.41 -23.29 -12.98
CA ASP A 13 5.59 -23.07 -12.14
C ASP A 13 5.51 -21.86 -11.19
N TYR A 14 4.55 -20.96 -11.42
CA TYR A 14 4.39 -19.73 -10.67
C TYR A 14 2.97 -19.50 -10.12
N HIS A 15 2.03 -20.39 -10.39
CA HIS A 15 0.64 -20.25 -9.96
C HIS A 15 0.11 -21.47 -9.20
N TRP A 16 -0.53 -21.18 -8.06
CA TRP A 16 -1.10 -22.17 -7.16
C TRP A 16 -2.53 -21.79 -6.79
N GLU A 17 -3.47 -22.69 -7.02
CA GLU A 17 -4.88 -22.48 -6.70
C GLU A 17 -5.24 -23.05 -5.32
N ILE A 18 -5.95 -22.27 -4.53
CA ILE A 18 -6.78 -22.80 -3.43
C ILE A 18 -8.14 -23.10 -4.04
N PRO A 19 -8.52 -24.38 -4.19
CA PRO A 19 -9.77 -24.73 -4.85
C PRO A 19 -10.95 -24.13 -4.08
N GLN A 20 -11.97 -23.66 -4.80
CA GLN A 20 -13.18 -23.11 -4.18
C GLN A 20 -13.86 -24.11 -3.21
N SER A 21 -13.67 -25.42 -3.44
CA SER A 21 -14.17 -26.48 -2.56
C SER A 21 -13.42 -26.62 -1.23
N TYR A 22 -12.31 -25.89 -1.04
CA TYR A 22 -11.52 -25.94 0.20
C TYR A 22 -12.38 -25.62 1.44
N LYS A 23 -13.26 -24.63 1.36
CA LYS A 23 -14.26 -24.33 2.39
C LYS A 23 -15.61 -24.02 1.78
N ALA A 24 -16.66 -24.68 2.29
CA ALA A 24 -18.03 -24.42 1.88
C ALA A 24 -18.39 -22.94 2.11
N GLY A 25 -18.88 -22.28 1.06
CA GLY A 25 -19.24 -20.86 1.08
C GLY A 25 -18.21 -19.92 0.43
N MET A 26 -17.02 -20.40 0.07
CA MET A 26 -16.14 -19.66 -0.84
C MET A 26 -16.89 -19.38 -2.15
N ARG A 27 -16.87 -18.14 -2.62
CA ARG A 27 -17.57 -17.68 -3.83
C ARG A 27 -16.72 -17.82 -5.08
N VAL A 28 -15.40 -17.77 -4.90
CA VAL A 28 -14.37 -17.91 -5.94
C VAL A 28 -13.20 -18.75 -5.39
N PRO A 29 -12.35 -19.33 -6.24
CA PRO A 29 -11.07 -19.89 -5.81
C PRO A 29 -10.08 -18.81 -5.33
N GLY A 30 -9.05 -19.25 -4.61
CA GLY A 30 -7.87 -18.42 -4.32
C GLY A 30 -6.76 -18.68 -5.33
N LEU A 31 -5.95 -17.66 -5.65
CA LEU A 31 -4.83 -17.77 -6.59
C LEU A 31 -3.56 -17.14 -5.98
N ILE A 32 -2.55 -17.95 -5.73
CA ILE A 32 -1.27 -17.52 -5.17
C ILE A 32 -0.22 -17.54 -6.27
N TYR A 33 0.41 -16.40 -6.51
CA TYR A 33 1.56 -16.25 -7.39
C TYR A 33 2.82 -16.55 -6.57
N ALA A 34 3.50 -17.66 -6.85
CA ALA A 34 4.70 -18.05 -6.11
C ALA A 34 5.53 -19.07 -6.89
N SER A 35 6.86 -18.93 -6.87
CA SER A 35 7.75 -20.00 -7.30
C SER A 35 7.67 -21.18 -6.32
N GLY A 36 8.06 -22.38 -6.79
CA GLY A 36 8.14 -23.55 -5.91
C GLY A 36 9.07 -23.37 -4.70
N GLU A 37 10.09 -22.52 -4.81
CA GLU A 37 11.08 -22.27 -3.75
C GLU A 37 10.49 -21.54 -2.55
N ILE A 38 9.65 -20.52 -2.79
CA ILE A 38 9.05 -19.70 -1.73
C ILE A 38 7.77 -20.31 -1.16
N LEU A 39 7.18 -21.30 -1.84
CA LEU A 39 5.92 -21.90 -1.43
C LEU A 39 5.98 -22.54 -0.04
N ASN A 40 7.13 -23.11 0.34
CA ASN A 40 7.30 -23.69 1.67
C ASN A 40 7.26 -22.61 2.77
N SER A 41 7.79 -21.42 2.50
CA SER A 41 7.70 -20.28 3.41
C SER A 41 6.25 -19.83 3.57
N ILE A 42 5.54 -19.68 2.44
CA ILE A 42 4.13 -19.29 2.43
C ILE A 42 3.26 -20.30 3.21
N LYS A 43 3.53 -21.60 3.07
CA LYS A 43 2.82 -22.67 3.80
C LYS A 43 3.21 -22.76 5.27
N ALA A 44 4.43 -22.39 5.62
CA ALA A 44 4.87 -22.35 7.02
C ALA A 44 4.07 -21.28 7.79
N GLU A 45 3.68 -20.21 7.09
CA GLU A 45 2.68 -19.29 7.57
C GLU A 45 1.25 -19.82 7.31
N GLN A 46 0.29 -19.34 8.10
CA GLN A 46 -1.12 -19.64 7.87
C GLN A 46 -1.73 -18.72 6.79
N THR A 47 -0.92 -17.92 6.10
CA THR A 47 -1.35 -16.83 5.22
C THR A 47 -2.28 -17.25 4.06
N PRO A 48 -2.16 -18.44 3.44
CA PRO A 48 -3.16 -18.91 2.47
C PRO A 48 -4.59 -18.99 3.02
N GLU A 49 -4.76 -19.10 4.34
CA GLU A 49 -6.07 -19.01 5.02
C GLU A 49 -6.71 -17.64 4.83
N GLN A 50 -5.93 -16.56 4.85
CA GLN A 50 -6.46 -15.22 4.61
C GLN A 50 -6.90 -15.05 3.15
N VAL A 51 -6.17 -15.66 2.19
CA VAL A 51 -6.60 -15.73 0.78
C VAL A 51 -7.95 -16.45 0.67
N ALA A 52 -8.09 -17.59 1.35
CA ALA A 52 -9.34 -18.34 1.38
C ALA A 52 -10.49 -17.53 2.00
N ASN A 53 -10.25 -16.82 3.11
CA ASN A 53 -11.27 -15.99 3.78
C ASN A 53 -11.77 -14.84 2.90
N VAL A 54 -10.86 -14.16 2.19
CA VAL A 54 -11.22 -13.08 1.24
C VAL A 54 -12.14 -13.61 0.13
N ALA A 55 -11.98 -14.87 -0.27
CA ALA A 55 -12.82 -15.50 -1.29
C ALA A 55 -14.30 -15.71 -0.89
N PHE A 56 -14.68 -15.44 0.37
CA PHE A 56 -16.07 -15.46 0.82
C PHE A 56 -16.80 -14.12 0.61
N LEU A 57 -16.08 -13.04 0.30
CA LEU A 57 -16.65 -11.70 0.31
C LEU A 57 -17.70 -11.52 -0.82
N PRO A 58 -18.89 -10.97 -0.52
CA PRO A 58 -19.91 -10.71 -1.53
C PRO A 58 -19.37 -9.84 -2.67
N GLY A 59 -19.77 -10.17 -3.89
CA GLY A 59 -19.36 -9.46 -5.11
C GLY A 59 -17.89 -9.63 -5.52
N ILE A 60 -17.11 -10.50 -4.87
CA ILE A 60 -15.72 -10.77 -5.31
C ILE A 60 -15.68 -11.36 -6.73
N ILE A 61 -14.75 -10.88 -7.54
CA ILE A 61 -14.62 -11.19 -8.96
C ILE A 61 -13.46 -12.16 -9.21
N LYS A 62 -13.77 -13.28 -9.87
CA LYS A 62 -12.85 -14.31 -10.38
C LYS A 62 -12.00 -15.06 -9.33
N PHE A 63 -11.15 -14.36 -8.58
CA PHE A 63 -10.21 -14.95 -7.62
C PHE A 63 -9.96 -14.02 -6.43
N SER A 64 -9.67 -14.62 -5.27
CA SER A 64 -8.90 -13.96 -4.22
C SER A 64 -7.42 -14.18 -4.50
N MET A 65 -6.68 -13.12 -4.83
CA MET A 65 -5.31 -13.25 -5.30
C MET A 65 -4.29 -12.86 -4.24
N ALA A 66 -3.10 -13.46 -4.32
CA ALA A 66 -1.95 -13.07 -3.50
C ALA A 66 -0.65 -13.10 -4.30
N MET A 67 0.14 -12.04 -4.14
CA MET A 67 1.42 -11.82 -4.81
C MET A 67 2.55 -12.64 -4.17
N PRO A 68 3.74 -12.75 -4.82
CA PRO A 68 4.84 -13.58 -4.32
C PRO A 68 5.40 -13.18 -2.95
N ASP A 69 5.19 -11.95 -2.51
CA ASP A 69 5.58 -11.42 -1.21
C ASP A 69 4.49 -11.55 -0.14
N ILE A 70 3.49 -12.40 -0.37
CA ILE A 70 2.38 -12.66 0.54
C ILE A 70 2.85 -13.02 1.95
N HIS A 71 2.31 -12.32 2.95
CA HIS A 71 2.52 -12.63 4.36
C HIS A 71 1.33 -12.19 5.21
N TRP A 72 1.33 -12.62 6.47
CA TRP A 72 0.20 -12.43 7.37
C TRP A 72 -0.18 -10.95 7.56
N GLY A 73 -1.44 -10.62 7.24
CA GLY A 73 -1.99 -9.27 7.36
C GLY A 73 -3.17 -9.17 8.33
N TYR A 74 -3.93 -8.07 8.24
CA TYR A 74 -5.12 -7.82 9.07
C TYR A 74 -6.40 -8.13 8.28
N GLY A 75 -6.88 -9.36 8.41
CA GLY A 75 -8.04 -9.86 7.66
C GLY A 75 -7.66 -10.32 6.25
N PHE A 76 -7.18 -9.40 5.42
CA PHE A 76 -6.53 -9.71 4.15
C PHE A 76 -5.04 -9.98 4.38
N PRO A 77 -4.40 -10.82 3.54
CA PRO A 77 -2.95 -10.93 3.55
C PRO A 77 -2.32 -9.66 2.97
N ILE A 78 -1.14 -9.28 3.46
CA ILE A 78 -0.31 -8.32 2.74
C ILE A 78 0.14 -8.98 1.43
N GLY A 79 0.22 -8.20 0.34
CA GLY A 79 0.36 -8.73 -1.02
C GLY A 79 -0.95 -9.31 -1.59
N GLY A 80 -2.07 -9.16 -0.90
CA GLY A 80 -3.38 -9.60 -1.38
C GLY A 80 -4.00 -8.65 -2.41
N VAL A 81 -4.73 -9.18 -3.38
CA VAL A 81 -5.53 -8.42 -4.36
C VAL A 81 -6.91 -9.07 -4.48
N ALA A 82 -7.97 -8.26 -4.36
CA ALA A 82 -9.34 -8.70 -4.62
C ALA A 82 -10.13 -7.59 -5.32
N ALA A 83 -10.68 -7.90 -6.48
CA ALA A 83 -11.61 -7.03 -7.17
C ALA A 83 -13.04 -7.33 -6.70
N MET A 84 -13.82 -6.28 -6.45
CA MET A 84 -15.22 -6.38 -6.01
C MET A 84 -16.13 -5.71 -7.03
N ASP A 85 -17.30 -6.28 -7.27
CA ASP A 85 -18.35 -5.64 -8.04
C ASP A 85 -18.77 -4.30 -7.40
N ILE A 86 -18.97 -3.25 -8.18
CA ILE A 86 -19.27 -1.91 -7.66
C ILE A 86 -20.68 -1.80 -7.05
N LYS A 87 -21.62 -2.66 -7.45
CA LYS A 87 -23.01 -2.64 -6.98
C LYS A 87 -23.27 -3.63 -5.86
N GLU A 88 -22.79 -4.85 -6.04
CA GLU A 88 -23.08 -5.99 -5.15
C GLU A 88 -21.91 -6.36 -4.23
N GLY A 89 -20.77 -5.67 -4.41
CA GLY A 89 -19.55 -5.92 -3.65
C GLY A 89 -19.49 -5.19 -2.32
N VAL A 90 -18.39 -5.46 -1.61
CA VAL A 90 -18.09 -4.83 -0.32
C VAL A 90 -16.79 -4.03 -0.39
N ILE A 91 -16.67 -3.05 0.49
CA ILE A 91 -15.38 -2.40 0.79
C ILE A 91 -14.92 -2.86 2.17
N SER A 92 -13.65 -3.26 2.28
CA SER A 92 -13.03 -3.65 3.54
C SER A 92 -11.77 -2.82 3.78
N PRO A 93 -11.71 -2.00 4.84
CA PRO A 93 -10.49 -1.28 5.19
C PRO A 93 -9.28 -2.20 5.40
N GLY A 94 -9.49 -3.42 5.90
CA GLY A 94 -8.43 -4.42 6.06
C GLY A 94 -7.83 -4.90 4.74
N GLY A 95 -8.57 -4.78 3.62
CA GLY A 95 -8.07 -5.08 2.27
C GLY A 95 -7.31 -3.92 1.61
N VAL A 96 -7.37 -2.72 2.19
CA VAL A 96 -6.54 -1.57 1.78
C VAL A 96 -5.29 -1.47 2.66
N GLY A 97 -5.45 -1.66 3.96
CA GLY A 97 -4.39 -1.53 4.96
C GLY A 97 -4.55 -0.28 5.83
N TYR A 98 -3.82 -0.25 6.95
CA TYR A 98 -3.86 0.88 7.88
C TYR A 98 -3.17 2.13 7.34
N ASP A 99 -2.07 1.96 6.62
CA ASP A 99 -1.32 3.04 6.00
C ASP A 99 -1.81 3.25 4.57
N ILE A 100 -2.93 3.97 4.46
CA ILE A 100 -3.61 4.22 3.19
C ILE A 100 -2.69 5.01 2.28
N ASN A 101 -2.46 4.49 1.06
CA ASN A 101 -1.55 5.06 0.07
C ASN A 101 -0.07 5.09 0.50
N CYS A 102 0.35 4.16 1.37
CA CYS A 102 1.77 3.82 1.47
C CYS A 102 2.29 3.47 0.07
N GLY A 103 3.38 4.08 -0.35
CA GLY A 103 3.79 4.03 -1.75
C GLY A 103 5.21 4.50 -1.98
N VAL A 104 5.62 4.41 -3.24
CA VAL A 104 7.00 4.70 -3.66
C VAL A 104 6.98 5.78 -4.73
N ARG A 105 7.87 6.77 -4.59
CA ARG A 105 8.19 7.73 -5.67
C ARG A 105 9.67 7.61 -6.00
N LEU A 106 9.98 7.44 -7.29
CA LEU A 106 11.34 7.40 -7.80
C LEU A 106 11.68 8.71 -8.50
N LEU A 107 12.74 9.38 -8.04
CA LEU A 107 13.30 10.56 -8.72
C LEU A 107 14.56 10.16 -9.48
N ARG A 108 14.66 10.58 -10.74
CA ARG A 108 15.86 10.38 -11.58
C ARG A 108 16.73 11.63 -11.54
N THR A 109 18.04 11.43 -11.67
CA THR A 109 19.01 12.50 -11.92
C THR A 109 19.84 12.12 -13.13
N ASN A 110 20.54 13.10 -13.71
CA ASN A 110 21.51 12.83 -14.77
C ASN A 110 22.89 12.42 -14.22
N LEU A 111 23.03 12.32 -12.89
CA LEU A 111 24.29 11.95 -12.24
C LEU A 111 24.51 10.43 -12.34
N THR A 112 25.77 10.07 -12.49
CA THR A 112 26.26 8.69 -12.45
C THR A 112 26.68 8.29 -11.04
N GLU A 113 26.82 6.99 -10.80
CA GLU A 113 27.35 6.50 -9.52
C GLU A 113 28.74 7.09 -9.23
N ALA A 114 29.63 7.17 -10.23
CA ALA A 114 30.98 7.68 -10.07
C ALA A 114 31.02 9.14 -9.57
N GLU A 115 30.02 9.96 -9.92
CA GLU A 115 29.90 11.35 -9.47
C GLU A 115 29.31 11.45 -8.06
N VAL A 116 28.40 10.55 -7.69
CA VAL A 116 27.68 10.57 -6.41
C VAL A 116 28.47 9.85 -5.31
N ARG A 117 29.08 8.71 -5.61
CA ARG A 117 29.76 7.82 -4.65
C ARG A 117 30.77 8.56 -3.77
N PRO A 118 31.63 9.46 -4.29
CA PRO A 118 32.57 10.19 -3.44
C PRO A 118 31.90 11.14 -2.43
N LYS A 119 30.66 11.57 -2.69
CA LYS A 119 29.90 12.51 -1.85
C LYS A 119 28.73 11.85 -1.10
N ILE A 120 28.62 10.52 -1.13
CA ILE A 120 27.43 9.81 -0.65
C ILE A 120 27.11 10.10 0.82
N ASN A 121 28.13 10.17 1.69
CA ASN A 121 27.94 10.48 3.11
C ASN A 121 27.41 11.90 3.32
N GLN A 122 27.94 12.87 2.56
CA GLN A 122 27.46 14.26 2.63
C GLN A 122 26.01 14.33 2.14
N LEU A 123 25.70 13.69 1.01
CA LEU A 123 24.35 13.68 0.44
C LEU A 123 23.34 13.05 1.41
N ILE A 124 23.65 11.88 1.98
CA ILE A 124 22.77 11.20 2.95
C ILE A 124 22.55 12.08 4.19
N ASN A 125 23.61 12.70 4.72
CA ASN A 125 23.48 13.59 5.88
C ASN A 125 22.61 14.81 5.58
N GLU A 126 22.75 15.41 4.39
CA GLU A 126 21.90 16.53 3.98
C GLU A 126 20.45 16.10 3.74
N LEU A 127 20.21 14.92 3.15
CA LEU A 127 18.86 14.36 3.01
C LEU A 127 18.22 14.12 4.39
N PHE A 128 18.95 13.52 5.33
CA PHE A 128 18.47 13.25 6.68
C PHE A 128 18.13 14.53 7.46
N ARG A 129 18.93 15.59 7.31
CA ARG A 129 18.62 16.92 7.89
C ARG A 129 17.42 17.58 7.24
N ASN A 130 17.22 17.33 5.95
CA ASN A 130 16.19 18.02 5.18
C ASN A 130 14.83 17.33 5.18
N ILE A 131 14.80 16.01 5.35
CA ILE A 131 13.62 15.17 5.32
C ILE A 131 13.41 14.56 6.72
N PRO A 132 12.53 15.13 7.55
CA PRO A 132 12.31 14.60 8.89
C PRO A 132 11.77 13.16 8.85
N SER A 133 12.35 12.29 9.67
CA SER A 133 11.95 10.88 9.81
C SER A 133 11.89 10.50 11.29
N GLY A 134 11.28 9.35 11.58
CA GLY A 134 11.16 8.78 12.92
C GLY A 134 9.77 8.96 13.56
N LEU A 135 9.47 8.08 14.52
CA LEU A 135 8.18 8.07 15.20
C LEU A 135 7.98 9.37 15.99
N GLY A 136 6.90 10.10 15.70
CA GLY A 136 6.58 11.36 16.36
C GLY A 136 7.36 12.57 15.81
N SER A 137 8.15 12.39 14.74
CA SER A 137 8.79 13.51 14.03
C SER A 137 7.73 14.41 13.39
N GLU A 138 7.98 15.71 13.39
CA GLU A 138 7.10 16.71 12.79
C GLU A 138 7.69 17.27 11.49
N GLY A 139 6.80 17.59 10.56
CA GLY A 139 7.15 18.16 9.28
C GLY A 139 7.55 19.62 9.38
N LYS A 140 8.36 20.05 8.40
CA LYS A 140 8.66 21.48 8.20
C LYS A 140 7.46 22.25 7.62
N ILE A 141 6.51 21.54 7.00
CA ILE A 141 5.28 22.12 6.46
C ILE A 141 4.32 22.43 7.60
N ARG A 142 4.04 23.71 7.83
CA ARG A 142 3.12 24.19 8.86
C ARG A 142 1.78 24.60 8.24
N ALA A 143 1.04 23.62 7.71
CA ALA A 143 -0.29 23.85 7.16
C ALA A 143 -1.31 24.15 8.28
N SER A 144 -2.17 25.14 8.06
CA SER A 144 -3.36 25.41 8.87
C SER A 144 -4.40 24.29 8.75
N HIS A 145 -5.43 24.31 9.59
CA HIS A 145 -6.52 23.33 9.47
C HIS A 145 -7.25 23.43 8.12
N LYS A 146 -7.37 24.64 7.57
CA LYS A 146 -7.98 24.88 6.26
C LYS A 146 -7.11 24.30 5.15
N GLU A 147 -5.80 24.60 5.16
CA GLU A 147 -4.86 24.07 4.17
C GLU A 147 -4.77 22.55 4.20
N MET A 148 -4.84 21.92 5.38
CA MET A 148 -4.90 20.45 5.45
C MET A 148 -6.14 19.87 4.75
N ARG A 149 -7.28 20.56 4.83
CA ARG A 149 -8.50 20.12 4.12
C ARG A 149 -8.35 20.31 2.62
N GLU A 150 -7.74 21.40 2.17
CA GLU A 150 -7.41 21.63 0.75
C GLU A 150 -6.43 20.56 0.24
N LEU A 151 -5.38 20.25 1.02
CA LEU A 151 -4.42 19.18 0.73
C LEU A 151 -5.12 17.82 0.57
N MET A 152 -6.07 17.49 1.44
CA MET A 152 -6.84 16.24 1.33
C MET A 152 -7.71 16.16 0.07
N ILE A 153 -8.18 17.30 -0.44
CA ILE A 153 -9.02 17.36 -1.65
C ILE A 153 -8.19 17.34 -2.92
N GLU A 154 -7.06 18.04 -2.91
CA GLU A 154 -6.27 18.30 -4.11
C GLU A 154 -4.99 17.45 -4.23
N GLY A 155 -4.58 16.80 -3.14
CA GLY A 155 -3.39 15.96 -3.07
C GLY A 155 -2.12 16.70 -3.49
N ALA A 156 -1.35 16.10 -4.40
CA ALA A 156 -0.08 16.65 -4.88
C ALA A 156 -0.23 18.00 -5.60
N LYS A 157 -1.41 18.31 -6.17
CA LYS A 157 -1.68 19.61 -6.82
C LYS A 157 -1.56 20.76 -5.82
N TRP A 158 -2.01 20.55 -4.58
CA TRP A 158 -1.83 21.50 -3.49
C TRP A 158 -0.34 21.75 -3.24
N ALA A 159 0.46 20.68 -3.17
CA ALA A 159 1.90 20.79 -2.90
C ALA A 159 2.63 21.60 -3.99
N VAL A 160 2.36 21.32 -5.26
CA VAL A 160 2.93 22.07 -6.40
C VAL A 160 2.53 23.54 -6.36
N ARG A 161 1.25 23.86 -6.08
CA ARG A 161 0.79 25.25 -5.94
C ARG A 161 1.49 26.00 -4.80
N HIS A 162 1.95 25.29 -3.78
CA HIS A 162 2.70 25.85 -2.65
C HIS A 162 4.23 25.82 -2.86
N GLY A 163 4.70 25.52 -4.08
CA GLY A 163 6.11 25.55 -4.46
C GLY A 163 6.87 24.26 -4.17
N PHE A 164 6.19 23.16 -3.82
CA PHE A 164 6.80 21.86 -3.60
C PHE A 164 6.73 21.01 -4.88
N GLY A 165 7.73 21.18 -5.74
CA GLY A 165 7.82 20.48 -7.02
C GLY A 165 7.35 21.34 -8.19
N SER A 166 6.96 20.67 -9.27
CA SER A 166 6.63 21.26 -10.57
C SER A 166 5.37 20.60 -11.16
N GLN A 167 4.85 21.18 -12.24
CA GLN A 167 3.68 20.62 -12.92
C GLN A 167 3.97 19.23 -13.50
N ASP A 168 5.17 19.03 -14.03
CA ASP A 168 5.65 17.76 -14.61
C ASP A 168 5.61 16.61 -13.58
N ASP A 169 5.78 16.92 -12.28
CA ASP A 169 5.69 15.91 -11.21
C ASP A 169 4.30 15.29 -11.12
N LEU A 170 3.24 16.02 -11.48
CA LEU A 170 1.87 15.52 -11.45
C LEU A 170 1.63 14.52 -12.58
N GLU A 171 2.19 14.75 -13.76
CA GLU A 171 2.00 13.89 -14.94
C GLU A 171 2.58 12.48 -14.75
N VAL A 172 3.62 12.36 -13.93
CA VAL A 172 4.32 11.10 -13.64
C VAL A 172 3.92 10.49 -12.29
N THR A 173 2.81 10.95 -11.71
CA THR A 173 2.25 10.40 -10.48
C THR A 173 0.94 9.69 -10.77
N GLU A 174 0.76 8.49 -10.22
CA GLU A 174 -0.52 7.77 -10.27
C GLU A 174 -1.69 8.69 -9.85
N GLU A 175 -2.78 8.68 -10.61
CA GLU A 175 -3.95 9.57 -10.41
C GLU A 175 -3.60 11.07 -10.41
N GLY A 176 -2.47 11.47 -11.00
CA GLY A 176 -1.97 12.85 -10.90
C GLY A 176 -1.67 13.29 -9.46
N GLY A 177 -1.50 12.32 -8.55
CA GLY A 177 -1.38 12.53 -7.11
C GLY A 177 -2.67 13.02 -6.44
N CYS A 178 -3.85 12.79 -7.03
CA CYS A 178 -5.14 13.27 -6.53
C CYS A 178 -6.30 12.34 -6.94
N LEU A 179 -6.75 11.50 -6.01
CA LEU A 179 -8.00 10.75 -6.18
C LEU A 179 -9.21 11.68 -6.07
N GLU A 180 -10.10 11.64 -7.06
CA GLU A 180 -11.32 12.46 -7.07
C GLU A 180 -12.32 12.03 -5.99
N GLY A 181 -13.14 12.98 -5.53
CA GLY A 181 -14.22 12.71 -4.57
C GLY A 181 -13.78 12.63 -3.09
N ALA A 182 -12.52 12.94 -2.78
CA ALA A 182 -12.04 13.05 -1.41
C ALA A 182 -12.89 14.05 -0.60
N ASN A 183 -13.38 13.63 0.56
CA ASN A 183 -14.23 14.44 1.43
C ASN A 183 -13.64 14.54 2.85
N PRO A 184 -13.02 15.67 3.21
CA PRO A 184 -12.43 15.88 4.54
C PRO A 184 -13.44 15.79 5.70
N ASP A 185 -14.74 15.96 5.46
CA ASP A 185 -15.77 15.85 6.52
C ASP A 185 -16.00 14.39 6.96
N LYS A 186 -15.45 13.42 6.24
CA LYS A 186 -15.43 12.00 6.65
C LYS A 186 -14.21 11.65 7.49
N ILE A 187 -13.26 12.57 7.65
CA ILE A 187 -12.05 12.37 8.44
C ILE A 187 -12.30 12.82 9.88
N SER A 188 -12.07 11.90 10.83
CA SER A 188 -12.23 12.22 12.25
C SER A 188 -11.24 13.29 12.72
N ASP A 189 -11.64 14.08 13.72
CA ASP A 189 -10.75 15.04 14.39
C ASP A 189 -9.46 14.38 14.92
N LYS A 190 -9.55 13.13 15.37
CA LYS A 190 -8.39 12.38 15.86
C LYS A 190 -7.38 12.12 14.74
N ALA A 191 -7.85 11.71 13.56
CA ALA A 191 -6.99 11.49 12.40
C ALA A 191 -6.38 12.80 11.90
N MET A 192 -7.19 13.87 11.83
CA MET A 192 -6.72 15.21 11.47
C MET A 192 -5.63 15.73 12.42
N LYS A 193 -5.87 15.66 13.74
CA LYS A 193 -4.89 16.07 14.76
C LYS A 193 -3.60 15.26 14.70
N ARG A 194 -3.68 13.96 14.37
CA ARG A 194 -2.52 13.10 14.21
C ARG A 194 -1.71 13.44 12.95
N GLY A 195 -2.36 13.59 11.81
CA GLY A 195 -1.68 13.74 10.51
C GLY A 195 -1.15 15.15 10.24
N LYS A 196 -1.85 16.19 10.72
CA LYS A 196 -1.47 17.59 10.49
C LYS A 196 0.00 17.93 10.82
N PRO A 197 0.56 17.58 12.00
CA PRO A 197 1.97 17.88 12.29
C PRO A 197 2.96 17.00 11.51
N GLN A 198 2.49 15.92 10.85
CA GLN A 198 3.33 14.93 10.17
C GLN A 198 3.48 15.17 8.66
N ALA A 199 2.78 16.18 8.10
CA ALA A 199 2.87 16.51 6.68
C ALA A 199 4.31 16.87 6.27
N GLY A 200 4.87 16.17 5.28
CA GLY A 200 6.26 16.36 4.84
C GLY A 200 7.30 15.66 5.73
N THR A 201 6.94 14.50 6.28
CA THR A 201 7.86 13.58 6.99
C THR A 201 7.82 12.19 6.36
N LEU A 202 8.88 11.40 6.54
CA LEU A 202 8.92 9.99 6.12
C LEU A 202 8.15 9.06 7.07
N GLY A 203 7.97 9.46 8.33
CA GLY A 203 7.48 8.55 9.37
C GLY A 203 8.52 7.51 9.78
N SER A 204 8.05 6.32 10.15
CA SER A 204 8.86 5.19 10.62
C SER A 204 8.26 3.89 10.10
N GLY A 205 9.03 2.81 10.07
CA GLY A 205 8.59 1.53 9.53
C GLY A 205 9.58 1.07 8.47
N ASN A 206 9.05 0.42 7.44
CA ASN A 206 9.82 -0.10 6.31
C ASN A 206 10.09 0.97 5.26
#